data_AF-A0AB33CUT8-F1
#
_entry.id   AF-A0AB33CUT8-F1
#
_cell.length_a   1.000
_cell.length_b   1.000
_cell.length_c   1.000
_cell.angle_alpha   90.00
_cell.angle_beta   90.00
_cell.angle_gamma   90.00
#
_symmetry.space_group_name_H-M   'P 1'
#
loop_
_entity.id
_entity.type
_entity.pdbx_description
1 polymer ?
#
loop_
_entity_poly.entity_id
_entity_poly.type
_entity_poly.pdbx_seq_one_letter_code
_entity_poly.pdbx_strand_id
1 'polypeptide(L)'
;MPNLLNDETRRRRSIYLLPNAFTTANLFAGFYAVVQAMNGRFEAAAIAIFLALVFDGMDGRVARLTNTQSAFGEQYDSMADMISFGAAPALVMYVWAMQGLGRWGWLAAFIYVAGGALRLARFNTNIEVVDKRFFQGLPSPAAAALVAGFVWLAVDNKLSLQVNVIPWVAFGLTIYAGLAMVSNAPFYSGKSFAVSRSVPFWAMLLFVLVFVFVSTDPPVFLFGLFCLYGLSGWFVMAWRWRRARALARLRRGNN
;
A
#
# COMPACT_ATOMS: atom_id res chain seq x y z
N MET A 1 4.17 44.79 -17.42
CA MET A 1 3.98 43.38 -17.83
C MET A 1 4.29 42.50 -16.62
N PRO A 2 3.30 41.79 -16.05
CA PRO A 2 3.53 41.01 -14.83
C PRO A 2 4.38 39.77 -15.14
N ASN A 3 5.26 39.46 -14.19
CA ASN A 3 6.26 38.39 -14.13
C ASN A 3 5.82 36.99 -14.62
N LEU A 4 5.83 36.75 -15.94
CA LEU A 4 5.58 35.40 -16.50
C LEU A 4 6.76 34.43 -16.28
N LEU A 5 7.98 34.92 -16.04
CA LEU A 5 9.18 34.09 -15.87
C LEU A 5 9.30 33.46 -14.46
N ASN A 6 8.68 34.06 -13.44
CA ASN A 6 8.69 33.51 -12.08
C ASN A 6 7.65 32.40 -11.86
N ASP A 7 6.61 32.37 -12.69
CA ASP A 7 5.55 31.37 -12.55
C ASP A 7 5.98 30.01 -13.13
N GLU A 8 6.74 29.99 -14.24
CA GLU A 8 7.30 28.75 -14.79
C GLU A 8 8.31 28.06 -13.86
N THR A 9 9.19 28.82 -13.21
CA THR A 9 10.20 28.26 -12.29
C THR A 9 9.61 27.78 -10.96
N ARG A 10 8.52 28.41 -10.50
CA ARG A 10 7.78 27.99 -9.29
C ARG A 10 6.90 26.76 -9.57
N ARG A 11 6.26 26.71 -10.74
CA ARG A 11 5.48 25.56 -11.22
C ARG A 11 6.38 24.34 -11.45
N ARG A 12 7.58 24.52 -12.01
CA ARG A 12 8.57 23.42 -12.12
C ARG A 12 9.01 22.89 -10.75
N ARG A 13 9.31 23.76 -9.77
CA ARG A 13 9.71 23.34 -8.41
C ARG A 13 8.60 22.62 -7.62
N SER A 14 7.33 23.02 -7.76
CA SER A 14 6.24 22.31 -7.07
C SER A 14 5.98 20.91 -7.65
N ILE A 15 6.19 20.71 -8.95
CA ILE A 15 5.99 19.40 -9.59
C ILE A 15 7.11 18.42 -9.20
N TYR A 16 8.32 18.88 -8.86
CA TYR A 16 9.38 18.02 -8.29
C TYR A 16 9.22 17.69 -6.80
N LEU A 17 8.48 18.50 -6.03
CA LEU A 17 8.23 18.24 -4.62
C LEU A 17 7.13 17.20 -4.38
N LEU A 18 6.20 17.06 -5.32
CA LEU A 18 5.03 16.19 -5.18
C LEU A 18 5.37 14.69 -5.14
N PRO A 19 6.21 14.15 -6.03
CA PRO A 19 6.64 12.75 -5.95
C PRO A 19 7.40 12.47 -4.65
N ASN A 20 8.44 13.27 -4.37
CA ASN A 20 9.26 13.13 -3.16
C ASN A 20 8.44 13.16 -1.86
N ALA A 21 7.33 13.91 -1.80
CA ALA A 21 6.45 13.92 -0.63
C ALA A 21 5.74 12.58 -0.41
N PHE A 22 5.29 11.91 -1.48
CA PHE A 22 4.70 10.56 -1.37
C PHE A 22 5.76 9.52 -1.05
N THR A 23 6.96 9.61 -1.64
CA THR A 23 8.09 8.76 -1.28
C THR A 23 8.46 8.90 0.21
N THR A 24 8.49 10.15 0.72
CA THR A 24 8.74 10.41 2.15
C THR A 24 7.60 9.88 3.02
N ALA A 25 6.35 9.96 2.57
CA ALA A 25 5.21 9.37 3.29
C ALA A 25 5.27 7.84 3.35
N ASN A 26 5.69 7.19 2.24
CA ASN A 26 5.99 5.76 2.20
C ASN A 26 7.07 5.42 3.25
N LEU A 27 8.22 6.10 3.19
CA LEU A 27 9.32 5.93 4.13
C LEU A 27 8.88 6.11 5.60
N PHE A 28 8.10 7.16 5.88
CA PHE A 28 7.58 7.42 7.21
C PHE A 28 6.67 6.31 7.71
N ALA A 29 5.79 5.78 6.84
CA ALA A 29 4.91 4.67 7.20
C ALA A 29 5.70 3.40 7.54
N GLY A 30 6.74 3.08 6.77
CA GLY A 30 7.66 1.97 7.08
C GLY A 30 8.41 2.14 8.40
N PHE A 31 8.95 3.34 8.65
CA PHE A 31 9.59 3.68 9.91
C PHE A 31 8.62 3.57 11.10
N TYR A 32 7.42 4.14 10.96
CA TYR A 32 6.38 4.11 11.97
C TYR A 32 5.94 2.66 12.29
N ALA A 33 5.90 1.77 11.29
CA ALA A 33 5.60 0.36 11.52
C ALA A 33 6.62 -0.29 12.47
N VAL A 34 7.91 -0.04 12.26
CA VAL A 34 8.98 -0.57 13.12
C VAL A 34 8.84 -0.02 14.54
N VAL A 35 8.63 1.29 14.68
CA VAL A 35 8.43 1.92 16.00
C VAL A 35 7.23 1.31 16.73
N GLN A 36 6.12 1.06 16.03
CA GLN A 36 4.94 0.47 16.67
C GLN A 36 5.14 -0.98 17.05
N ALA A 37 5.88 -1.77 16.26
CA ALA A 37 6.25 -3.13 16.67
C ALA A 37 7.15 -3.11 17.92
N MET A 38 8.10 -2.19 18.02
CA MET A 38 8.94 -2.03 19.22
C MET A 38 8.11 -1.67 20.47
N ASN A 39 7.01 -0.94 20.29
CA ASN A 39 6.05 -0.62 21.35
C ASN A 39 5.02 -1.74 21.63
N GLY A 40 5.15 -2.90 20.99
CA GLY A 40 4.22 -4.03 21.11
C GLY A 40 2.87 -3.83 20.40
N ARG A 41 2.70 -2.76 19.62
CA ARG A 41 1.48 -2.44 18.88
C ARG A 41 1.53 -3.01 17.46
N PHE A 42 1.44 -4.34 17.37
CA PHE A 42 1.64 -5.07 16.10
C PHE A 42 0.53 -4.86 15.07
N GLU A 43 -0.71 -4.61 15.51
CA GLU A 43 -1.81 -4.26 14.62
C GLU A 43 -1.54 -2.92 13.90
N ALA A 44 -1.18 -1.88 14.66
CA ALA A 44 -0.81 -0.59 14.10
C ALA A 44 0.43 -0.69 13.18
N ALA A 45 1.38 -1.57 13.52
CA ALA A 45 2.53 -1.84 12.67
C ALA A 45 2.15 -2.47 11.32
N ALA A 46 1.25 -3.46 11.33
CA ALA A 46 0.76 -4.08 10.10
C ALA A 46 0.00 -3.08 9.22
N ILE A 47 -0.90 -2.29 9.81
CA ILE A 47 -1.65 -1.23 9.11
C ILE A 47 -0.69 -0.21 8.48
N ALA A 48 0.37 0.17 9.20
CA ALA A 48 1.38 1.09 8.71
C ALA A 48 2.14 0.55 7.48
N ILE A 49 2.46 -0.75 7.44
CA ILE A 49 3.03 -1.39 6.24
C ILE A 49 2.03 -1.33 5.07
N PHE A 50 0.75 -1.62 5.31
CA PHE A 50 -0.28 -1.48 4.27
C PHE A 50 -0.44 -0.04 3.78
N LEU A 51 -0.32 0.96 4.64
CA LEU A 51 -0.29 2.37 4.26
C LEU A 51 0.93 2.69 3.38
N ALA A 52 2.11 2.13 3.71
CA ALA A 52 3.32 2.30 2.92
C ALA A 52 3.13 1.78 1.48
N LEU A 53 2.51 0.60 1.31
CA LEU A 53 2.15 0.01 0.01
C LEU A 53 1.31 0.97 -0.87
N VAL A 54 0.47 1.78 -0.23
CA VAL A 54 -0.42 2.71 -0.91
C VAL A 54 0.36 3.92 -1.38
N PHE A 55 1.20 4.48 -0.51
CA PHE A 55 2.01 5.64 -0.84
C PHE A 55 3.01 5.33 -1.95
N ASP A 56 3.65 4.15 -1.92
CA ASP A 56 4.50 3.63 -3.01
C ASP A 56 3.71 3.57 -4.34
N GLY A 57 2.55 2.91 -4.34
CA GLY A 57 1.70 2.80 -5.52
C GLY A 57 1.16 4.14 -6.04
N MET A 58 1.06 5.16 -5.18
CA MET A 58 0.66 6.52 -5.54
C MET A 58 1.82 7.29 -6.15
N ASP A 59 3.00 7.26 -5.54
CA ASP A 59 4.18 7.99 -6.02
C ASP A 59 4.61 7.51 -7.41
N GLY A 60 4.73 6.20 -7.59
CA GLY A 60 5.08 5.59 -8.86
C GLY A 60 4.08 5.86 -9.98
N ARG A 61 2.83 6.26 -9.68
CA ARG A 61 1.84 6.69 -10.68
C ARG A 61 1.85 8.19 -10.91
N VAL A 62 1.98 8.99 -9.86
CA VAL A 62 2.05 10.46 -9.97
C VAL A 62 3.28 10.84 -10.78
N ALA A 63 4.46 10.27 -10.48
CA ALA A 63 5.69 10.52 -11.22
C ALA A 63 5.61 10.21 -12.72
N ARG A 64 4.86 9.17 -13.10
CA ARG A 64 4.59 8.80 -14.51
C ARG A 64 3.59 9.73 -15.20
N LEU A 65 2.59 10.24 -14.47
CA LEU A 65 1.58 11.15 -15.02
C LEU A 65 2.10 12.59 -15.16
N THR A 66 3.05 13.00 -14.31
CA THR A 66 3.59 14.37 -14.31
C THR A 66 4.86 14.54 -15.14
N ASN A 67 5.39 13.47 -15.76
CA ASN A 67 6.68 13.47 -16.48
C ASN A 67 7.85 14.04 -15.65
N THR A 68 7.76 13.99 -14.31
CA THR A 68 8.79 14.49 -13.39
C THR A 68 9.53 13.35 -12.74
N GLN A 69 10.06 12.44 -13.56
CA GLN A 69 11.02 11.45 -13.10
C GLN A 69 12.39 12.12 -13.04
N SER A 70 12.98 12.16 -11.85
CA SER A 70 14.35 12.62 -11.64
C SER A 70 15.20 11.45 -11.17
N ALA A 71 16.46 11.41 -11.58
CA ALA A 71 17.40 10.38 -11.12
C ALA A 71 17.53 10.36 -9.58
N PHE A 72 17.41 11.52 -8.93
CA PHE A 72 17.36 11.61 -7.47
C PHE A 72 16.12 10.92 -6.88
N GLY A 73 14.94 11.21 -7.43
CA GLY A 73 13.68 10.61 -6.97
C GLY A 73 13.66 9.09 -7.13
N GLU A 74 14.21 8.56 -8.22
CA GLU A 74 14.32 7.11 -8.46
C GLU A 74 15.21 6.41 -7.41
N GLN A 75 16.35 7.02 -7.06
CA GLN A 75 17.21 6.49 -6.00
C GLN A 75 16.55 6.63 -4.62
N TYR A 76 15.86 7.75 -4.37
CA TYR A 76 15.16 7.99 -3.11
C TYR A 76 14.00 7.01 -2.91
N ASP A 77 13.23 6.71 -3.96
CA ASP A 77 12.16 5.71 -3.99
C ASP A 77 12.69 4.31 -3.67
N SER A 78 13.79 3.91 -4.30
CA SER A 78 14.45 2.64 -4.01
C SER A 78 14.92 2.51 -2.54
N MET A 79 15.43 3.60 -1.95
CA MET A 79 15.82 3.61 -0.53
C MET A 79 14.61 3.56 0.40
N ALA A 80 13.53 4.29 0.07
CA ALA A 80 12.29 4.26 0.81
C ALA A 80 11.65 2.86 0.77
N ASP A 81 11.58 2.24 -0.39
CA ASP A 81 11.08 0.88 -0.59
C ASP A 81 11.88 -0.16 0.18
N MET A 82 13.21 0.01 0.23
CA MET A 82 14.07 -0.87 1.01
C MET A 82 13.73 -0.80 2.51
N ILE A 83 13.39 0.38 3.03
CA ILE A 83 13.01 0.56 4.43
C ILE A 83 11.59 0.04 4.66
N SER A 84 10.62 0.44 3.84
CA SER A 84 9.20 0.14 4.02
C SER A 84 8.82 -1.30 3.71
N PHE A 85 9.44 -1.92 2.70
CA PHE A 85 9.09 -3.27 2.24
C PHE A 85 10.21 -4.29 2.47
N GLY A 86 11.46 -3.85 2.55
CA GLY A 86 12.58 -4.73 2.88
C GLY A 86 12.80 -4.89 4.38
N ALA A 87 13.00 -3.79 5.10
CA ALA A 87 13.36 -3.81 6.51
C ALA A 87 12.15 -3.92 7.45
N ALA A 88 11.12 -3.08 7.25
CA ALA A 88 10.01 -2.98 8.20
C ALA A 88 9.27 -4.31 8.41
N PRO A 89 8.86 -5.06 7.38
CA PRO A 89 8.12 -6.31 7.58
C PRO A 89 8.97 -7.37 8.31
N ALA A 90 10.26 -7.48 7.98
CA ALA A 90 11.19 -8.40 8.63
C ALA A 90 11.35 -8.09 10.13
N LEU A 91 11.53 -6.80 10.47
CA LEU A 91 11.69 -6.36 11.85
C LEU A 91 10.40 -6.50 12.65
N VAL A 92 9.25 -6.15 12.06
CA VAL A 92 7.94 -6.33 12.71
C VAL A 92 7.70 -7.81 13.03
N MET A 93 7.94 -8.71 12.08
CA MET A 93 7.80 -10.15 12.30
C MET A 93 8.80 -10.67 13.33
N TYR A 94 10.04 -10.18 13.30
CA TYR A 94 11.07 -10.56 14.26
C TYR A 94 10.66 -10.21 15.69
N VAL A 95 10.29 -8.95 15.92
CA VAL A 95 9.88 -8.45 17.24
C VAL A 95 8.61 -9.15 17.73
N TRP A 96 7.67 -9.44 16.84
CA TRP A 96 6.41 -10.07 17.21
C TRP A 96 6.53 -11.56 17.58
N ALA A 97 7.12 -12.37 16.70
CA ALA A 97 7.05 -13.83 16.83
C ALA A 97 8.39 -14.56 16.84
N MET A 98 9.49 -13.92 16.41
CA MET A 98 10.78 -14.63 16.25
C MET A 98 11.84 -14.31 17.31
N GLN A 99 11.60 -13.35 18.22
CA GLN A 99 12.55 -13.04 19.31
C GLN A 99 12.89 -14.28 20.15
N GLY A 100 11.90 -15.14 20.43
CA GLY A 100 12.10 -16.37 21.20
C GLY A 100 12.93 -17.46 20.50
N LEU A 101 13.16 -17.36 19.19
CA LEU A 101 13.96 -18.32 18.41
C LEU A 101 15.48 -18.04 18.47
N GLY A 102 15.88 -16.94 19.13
CA GLY A 102 17.29 -16.56 19.29
C GLY A 102 18.02 -16.38 17.95
N ARG A 103 19.07 -17.17 17.72
CA ARG A 103 19.94 -17.07 16.52
C ARG A 103 19.18 -17.34 15.21
N TRP A 104 18.12 -18.14 15.25
CA TRP A 104 17.34 -18.47 14.06
C TRP A 104 16.41 -17.32 13.66
N GLY A 105 15.81 -16.63 14.65
CA GLY A 105 14.90 -15.53 14.38
C GLY A 105 15.56 -14.36 13.66
N TRP A 106 16.75 -13.94 14.12
CA TRP A 106 17.46 -12.84 13.47
C TRP A 106 17.99 -13.23 12.07
N LEU A 107 18.38 -14.50 11.89
CA LEU A 107 18.82 -15.02 10.59
C LEU A 107 17.71 -14.97 9.55
N ALA A 108 16.48 -15.39 9.91
CA ALA A 108 15.32 -15.30 9.03
C ALA A 108 15.02 -13.85 8.62
N ALA A 109 15.03 -12.92 9.59
CA ALA A 109 14.85 -11.51 9.32
C ALA A 109 15.94 -10.97 8.37
N PHE A 110 17.20 -11.33 8.60
CA PHE A 110 18.30 -10.92 7.73
C PHE A 110 18.17 -11.46 6.30
N ILE A 111 17.76 -12.72 6.12
CA ILE A 111 17.52 -13.31 4.79
C ILE A 111 16.44 -12.53 4.04
N TYR A 112 15.37 -12.13 4.72
CA TYR A 112 14.32 -11.31 4.12
C TYR A 112 14.84 -9.94 3.67
N VAL A 113 15.55 -9.24 4.57
CA VAL A 113 16.14 -7.91 4.27
C VAL A 113 17.13 -8.01 3.11
N ALA A 114 18.05 -8.98 3.15
CA ALA A 114 19.01 -9.21 2.08
C ALA A 114 18.30 -9.54 0.76
N GLY A 115 17.22 -10.33 0.80
CA GLY A 115 16.42 -10.65 -0.38
C GLY A 115 15.74 -9.42 -1.00
N GLY A 116 15.20 -8.54 -0.17
CA GLY A 116 14.64 -7.26 -0.59
C GLY A 116 15.68 -6.35 -1.25
N ALA A 117 16.85 -6.22 -0.62
CA ALA A 117 17.95 -5.40 -1.12
C ALA A 117 18.48 -5.89 -2.48
N LEU A 118 18.75 -7.20 -2.61
CA LEU A 118 19.23 -7.81 -3.85
C LEU A 118 18.22 -7.65 -4.98
N ARG A 119 16.93 -7.69 -4.67
CA ARG A 119 15.87 -7.53 -5.66
C ARG A 119 15.77 -6.10 -6.17
N LEU A 120 15.77 -5.11 -5.28
CA LEU A 120 15.78 -3.69 -5.66
C LEU A 120 17.04 -3.35 -6.44
N ALA A 121 18.21 -3.86 -6.02
CA ALA A 121 19.46 -3.70 -6.75
C ALA A 121 19.38 -4.28 -8.18
N ARG A 122 18.87 -5.51 -8.34
CA ARG A 122 18.66 -6.12 -9.67
C ARG A 122 17.69 -5.33 -10.54
N PHE A 123 16.64 -4.77 -9.96
CA PHE A 123 15.67 -3.95 -10.68
C PHE A 123 16.33 -2.65 -11.18
N ASN A 124 17.14 -2.01 -10.35
CA ASN A 124 17.85 -0.77 -10.68
C ASN A 124 18.99 -0.99 -11.71
N THR A 125 19.60 -2.18 -11.76
CA THR A 125 20.72 -2.47 -12.69
C THR A 125 20.31 -3.09 -14.03
N ASN A 126 19.11 -3.69 -14.14
CA ASN A 126 18.67 -4.40 -15.37
C ASN A 126 17.73 -3.58 -16.28
N ILE A 127 17.67 -2.26 -16.12
CA ILE A 127 16.75 -1.38 -16.87
C ILE A 127 17.03 -1.39 -18.39
N GLU A 128 18.23 -1.77 -18.84
CA GLU A 128 18.63 -1.68 -20.26
C GLU A 128 18.63 -2.98 -21.08
N VAL A 129 18.45 -4.20 -20.51
CA VAL A 129 18.71 -5.45 -21.28
C VAL A 129 17.63 -6.55 -21.17
N VAL A 130 16.55 -6.39 -20.40
CA VAL A 130 15.57 -7.50 -20.21
C VAL A 130 14.19 -7.23 -20.83
N ASP A 131 13.78 -8.17 -21.68
CA ASP A 131 12.53 -8.21 -22.44
C ASP A 131 11.28 -8.04 -21.56
N LYS A 132 10.38 -7.12 -21.96
CA LYS A 132 9.23 -6.59 -21.17
C LYS A 132 8.10 -7.60 -20.82
N ARG A 133 8.29 -8.90 -21.03
CA ARG A 133 7.20 -9.89 -20.96
C ARG A 133 7.16 -10.75 -19.69
N PHE A 134 8.23 -10.84 -18.91
CA PHE A 134 8.27 -11.68 -17.70
C PHE A 134 8.93 -10.96 -16.54
N PHE A 135 8.18 -10.71 -15.46
CA PHE A 135 8.77 -10.28 -14.19
C PHE A 135 9.52 -11.46 -13.56
N GLN A 136 10.75 -11.23 -13.12
CA GLN A 136 11.54 -12.21 -12.35
C GLN A 136 11.35 -11.94 -10.84
N GLY A 137 10.76 -12.88 -10.11
CA GLY A 137 10.62 -12.85 -8.64
C GLY A 137 9.40 -12.08 -8.07
N LEU A 138 9.08 -12.35 -6.80
CA LEU A 138 7.89 -11.84 -6.09
C LEU A 138 8.00 -10.32 -5.75
N PRO A 139 7.04 -9.45 -6.15
CA PRO A 139 6.96 -8.02 -5.77
C PRO A 139 7.27 -7.76 -4.29
N SER A 140 8.17 -6.81 -3.99
CA SER A 140 8.64 -6.52 -2.63
C SER A 140 7.48 -5.97 -1.80
N PRO A 141 6.59 -5.13 -2.36
CA PRO A 141 5.31 -4.81 -1.73
C PRO A 141 4.45 -6.05 -1.45
N ALA A 142 4.38 -7.03 -2.36
CA ALA A 142 3.56 -8.24 -2.15
C ALA A 142 4.12 -9.13 -1.04
N ALA A 143 5.45 -9.26 -0.95
CA ALA A 143 6.10 -9.96 0.14
C ALA A 143 5.94 -9.22 1.49
N ALA A 144 5.95 -7.89 1.48
CA ALA A 144 5.66 -7.07 2.66
C ALA A 144 4.21 -7.27 3.12
N ALA A 145 3.25 -7.26 2.18
CA ALA A 145 1.84 -7.51 2.46
C ALA A 145 1.58 -8.94 2.98
N LEU A 146 2.31 -9.95 2.49
CA LEU A 146 2.23 -11.31 2.99
C LEU A 146 2.64 -11.41 4.47
N VAL A 147 3.78 -10.81 4.81
CA VAL A 147 4.34 -10.81 6.17
C VAL A 147 3.47 -9.97 7.12
N ALA A 148 3.11 -8.75 6.73
CA ALA A 148 2.24 -7.87 7.53
C ALA A 148 0.82 -8.44 7.69
N GLY A 149 0.27 -9.04 6.64
CA GLY A 149 -1.03 -9.70 6.67
C GLY A 149 -1.06 -10.89 7.63
N PHE A 150 0.01 -11.69 7.67
CA PHE A 150 0.13 -12.78 8.65
C PHE A 150 0.15 -12.26 10.10
N VAL A 151 0.97 -11.23 10.37
CA VAL A 151 1.02 -10.59 11.70
C VAL A 151 -0.37 -10.12 12.11
N TRP A 152 -1.08 -9.43 11.22
CA TRP A 152 -2.41 -8.92 11.54
C TRP A 152 -3.44 -10.03 11.77
N LEU A 153 -3.50 -11.04 10.90
CA LEU A 153 -4.41 -12.19 11.07
C LEU A 153 -4.19 -12.95 12.37
N ALA A 154 -2.92 -13.07 12.79
CA ALA A 154 -2.56 -13.76 14.01
C ALA A 154 -2.82 -12.90 15.26
N VAL A 155 -2.64 -11.57 15.19
CA VAL A 155 -2.95 -10.63 16.28
C VAL A 155 -4.46 -10.53 16.52
N ASP A 156 -5.27 -10.51 15.46
CA ASP A 156 -6.75 -10.50 15.53
C ASP A 156 -7.34 -11.87 15.91
N ASN A 157 -6.50 -12.82 16.30
CA ASN A 157 -6.84 -14.18 16.73
C ASN A 157 -7.76 -14.94 15.75
N LYS A 158 -7.71 -14.59 14.46
CA LYS A 158 -8.47 -15.27 13.39
C LYS A 158 -7.84 -16.59 12.96
N LEU A 159 -6.60 -16.83 13.37
CA LEU A 159 -5.89 -18.07 13.20
C LEU A 159 -5.87 -18.81 14.53
N SER A 160 -6.64 -19.89 14.66
CA SER A 160 -6.63 -20.81 15.82
C SER A 160 -5.33 -21.64 15.87
N LEU A 161 -4.18 -20.98 15.80
CA LEU A 161 -2.87 -21.62 15.86
C LEU A 161 -2.40 -21.76 17.30
N GLN A 162 -1.80 -22.89 17.63
CA GLN A 162 -1.16 -23.08 18.92
C GLN A 162 -0.01 -22.08 19.09
N VAL A 163 0.11 -21.47 20.27
CA VAL A 163 1.13 -20.45 20.58
C VAL A 163 2.55 -20.93 20.27
N ASN A 164 2.83 -22.22 20.46
CA ASN A 164 4.14 -22.82 20.20
C ASN A 164 4.48 -22.97 18.70
N VAL A 165 3.48 -22.93 17.82
CA VAL A 165 3.64 -23.13 16.37
C VAL A 165 3.86 -21.79 15.64
N ILE A 166 3.34 -20.69 16.20
CA ILE A 166 3.41 -19.35 15.59
C ILE A 166 4.85 -18.91 15.27
N PRO A 167 5.85 -19.05 16.16
CA PRO A 167 7.24 -18.67 15.86
C PRO A 167 7.83 -19.43 14.67
N TRP A 168 7.55 -20.74 14.55
CA TRP A 168 8.06 -21.57 13.48
C TRP A 168 7.39 -21.27 12.13
N VAL A 169 6.09 -20.97 12.14
CA VAL A 169 5.37 -20.51 10.95
C VAL A 169 5.87 -19.13 10.52
N ALA A 170 6.06 -18.20 11.45
CA ALA A 170 6.63 -16.88 11.18
C ALA A 170 8.04 -16.99 10.58
N PHE A 171 8.88 -17.86 11.14
CA PHE A 171 10.23 -18.16 10.62
C PHE A 171 10.18 -18.69 9.18
N GLY A 172 9.36 -19.73 8.94
CA GLY A 172 9.21 -20.32 7.61
C GLY A 172 8.67 -19.33 6.58
N LEU A 173 7.65 -18.55 6.95
CA LEU A 173 7.05 -17.53 6.09
C LEU A 173 8.04 -16.41 5.73
N THR A 174 8.82 -15.96 6.71
CA THR A 174 9.82 -14.88 6.51
C THR A 174 10.94 -15.33 5.57
N ILE A 175 11.47 -16.55 5.77
CA ILE A 175 12.48 -17.12 4.89
C ILE A 175 11.90 -17.35 3.49
N TYR A 176 10.70 -17.92 3.40
CA TYR A 176 10.01 -18.13 2.13
C TYR A 176 9.86 -16.81 1.37
N ALA A 177 9.37 -15.76 2.03
CA ALA A 177 9.18 -14.46 1.40
C ALA A 177 10.51 -13.82 0.95
N GLY A 178 11.58 -13.91 1.76
CA GLY A 178 12.91 -13.43 1.39
C GLY A 178 13.52 -14.16 0.20
N LEU A 179 13.46 -15.50 0.21
CA LEU A 179 13.96 -16.31 -0.90
C LEU A 179 13.10 -16.14 -2.16
N ALA A 180 11.78 -15.98 -2.02
CA ALA A 180 10.86 -15.75 -3.14
C ALA A 180 11.14 -14.42 -3.86
N MET A 181 11.61 -13.39 -3.15
CA MET A 181 12.07 -12.13 -3.78
C MET A 181 13.30 -12.34 -4.69
N VAL A 182 14.24 -13.21 -4.29
CA VAL A 182 15.50 -13.45 -5.04
C VAL A 182 15.35 -14.54 -6.10
N SER A 183 14.39 -15.45 -5.93
CA SER A 183 14.20 -16.58 -6.83
C SER A 183 13.80 -16.12 -8.24
N ASN A 184 14.41 -16.75 -9.24
CA ASN A 184 14.02 -16.62 -10.65
C ASN A 184 12.75 -17.43 -10.98
N ALA A 185 11.98 -17.86 -9.98
CA ALA A 185 10.74 -18.58 -10.19
C ALA A 185 9.79 -17.68 -10.99
N PRO A 186 9.23 -18.16 -12.12
CA PRO A 186 8.27 -17.40 -12.90
C PRO A 186 6.96 -17.34 -12.11
N PHE A 187 6.86 -16.37 -11.20
CA PHE A 187 5.57 -16.06 -10.60
C PHE A 187 4.68 -15.52 -11.71
N TYR A 188 3.71 -16.34 -12.10
CA TYR A 188 2.73 -16.05 -13.13
C TYR A 188 2.03 -14.74 -12.74
N SER A 189 2.39 -13.64 -13.40
CA SER A 189 1.65 -12.40 -13.32
C SER A 189 0.22 -12.76 -13.75
N GLY A 190 -0.74 -12.67 -12.84
CA GLY A 190 -2.19 -12.82 -13.10
C GLY A 190 -2.76 -11.74 -14.03
N LYS A 191 -2.05 -11.43 -15.11
CA LYS A 191 -2.45 -10.54 -16.21
C LYS A 191 -3.52 -11.18 -17.11
N SER A 192 -4.00 -12.39 -16.83
CA SER A 192 -5.14 -12.98 -17.55
C SER A 192 -6.50 -12.80 -16.86
N PHE A 193 -6.56 -12.34 -15.60
CA PHE A 193 -7.83 -12.05 -14.92
C PHE A 193 -7.96 -10.63 -14.35
N ALA A 194 -6.86 -9.87 -14.21
CA ALA A 194 -6.96 -8.45 -13.94
C ALA A 194 -7.19 -7.70 -15.27
N VAL A 195 -8.47 -7.61 -15.61
CA VAL A 195 -9.05 -6.71 -16.61
C VAL A 195 -8.18 -5.47 -16.81
N SER A 196 -7.88 -5.22 -18.08
CA SER A 196 -7.42 -3.96 -18.65
C SER A 196 -8.36 -2.80 -18.30
N ARG A 197 -8.38 -2.42 -17.02
CA ARG A 197 -8.91 -1.17 -16.49
C ARG A 197 -8.07 -0.80 -15.28
N SER A 198 -7.16 0.13 -15.51
CA SER A 198 -6.49 0.92 -14.49
C SER A 198 -7.49 1.33 -13.41
N VAL A 199 -7.35 0.77 -12.21
CA VAL A 199 -8.13 1.21 -11.05
C VAL A 199 -7.80 2.69 -10.86
N PRO A 200 -8.77 3.60 -10.97
CA PRO A 200 -8.49 5.03 -10.93
C PRO A 200 -7.86 5.39 -9.58
N PHE A 201 -6.94 6.37 -9.57
CA PHE A 201 -6.23 6.85 -8.37
C PHE A 201 -7.16 7.04 -7.16
N TRP A 202 -8.35 7.63 -7.40
CA TRP A 202 -9.39 7.82 -6.39
C TRP A 202 -9.98 6.52 -5.81
N ALA A 203 -10.08 5.44 -6.59
CA ALA A 203 -10.60 4.16 -6.10
C ALA A 203 -9.57 3.42 -5.23
N MET A 204 -8.27 3.58 -5.49
CA MET A 204 -7.22 3.08 -4.61
C MET A 204 -7.14 3.92 -3.32
N LEU A 205 -7.19 5.25 -3.43
CA LEU A 205 -7.26 6.14 -2.27
C LEU A 205 -8.50 5.84 -1.41
N LEU A 206 -9.66 5.66 -2.04
CA LEU A 206 -10.92 5.28 -1.37
C LEU A 206 -10.81 3.92 -0.69
N PHE A 207 -10.24 2.91 -1.36
CA PHE A 207 -10.03 1.59 -0.77
C PHE A 207 -9.22 1.68 0.53
N VAL A 208 -8.19 2.52 0.54
CA VAL A 208 -7.28 2.68 1.67
C VAL A 208 -7.90 3.50 2.77
N LEU A 209 -8.61 4.58 2.42
CA LEU A 209 -9.39 5.37 3.37
C LEU A 209 -10.45 4.50 4.04
N VAL A 210 -11.17 3.68 3.27
CA VAL A 210 -12.15 2.73 3.79
C VAL A 210 -11.45 1.67 4.65
N PHE A 211 -10.32 1.12 4.21
CA PHE A 211 -9.60 0.09 4.94
C PHE A 211 -9.05 0.57 6.29
N VAL A 212 -8.38 1.73 6.32
CA VAL A 212 -7.87 2.37 7.54
C VAL A 212 -9.02 2.71 8.48
N PHE A 213 -10.13 3.23 7.94
CA PHE A 213 -11.28 3.63 8.74
C PHE A 213 -12.05 2.42 9.31
N VAL A 214 -12.20 1.35 8.52
CA VAL A 214 -12.76 0.06 8.96
C VAL A 214 -11.88 -0.59 10.03
N SER A 215 -10.56 -0.49 9.87
CA SER A 215 -9.59 -1.09 10.79
C SER A 215 -9.47 -0.35 12.11
N THR A 216 -9.82 0.94 12.17
CA THR A 216 -9.68 1.73 13.41
C THR A 216 -10.82 1.41 14.39
N ASP A 217 -12.07 1.26 13.90
CA ASP A 217 -13.23 0.90 14.71
C ASP A 217 -14.33 0.24 13.86
N PRO A 218 -14.37 -1.11 13.77
CA PRO A 218 -15.40 -1.84 13.03
C PRO A 218 -16.86 -1.45 13.38
N PRO A 219 -17.21 -1.16 14.66
CA PRO A 219 -18.58 -0.76 15.03
C PRO A 219 -18.98 0.62 14.49
N VAL A 220 -18.06 1.60 14.49
CA VAL A 220 -18.33 2.98 14.03
C VAL A 220 -18.54 2.99 12.52
N PHE A 221 -17.79 2.16 11.79
CA PHE A 221 -17.98 1.99 10.34
C PHE A 221 -19.34 1.40 10.00
N LEU A 222 -19.75 0.32 10.67
CA LEU A 222 -21.07 -0.29 10.47
C LEU A 222 -22.18 0.71 10.77
N PHE A 223 -22.07 1.46 11.87
CA PHE A 223 -23.03 2.51 12.22
C PHE A 223 -23.09 3.63 11.17
N GLY A 224 -21.94 4.13 10.72
CA GLY A 224 -21.84 5.15 9.68
C GLY A 224 -22.43 4.71 8.33
N LEU A 225 -22.20 3.45 7.94
CA LEU A 225 -22.79 2.84 6.75
C LEU A 225 -24.33 2.80 6.86
N PHE A 226 -24.87 2.38 8.01
CA PHE A 226 -26.31 2.37 8.25
C PHE A 226 -26.92 3.78 8.28
N CYS A 227 -26.21 4.78 8.82
CA CYS A 227 -26.63 6.17 8.77
C CYS A 227 -26.66 6.71 7.33
N LEU A 228 -25.62 6.45 6.54
CA LEU A 228 -25.57 6.84 5.12
C LEU A 228 -26.67 6.15 4.30
N TYR A 229 -26.90 4.87 4.54
CA TYR A 229 -27.98 4.11 3.92
C TYR A 229 -29.36 4.71 4.29
N GLY A 230 -29.57 5.04 5.57
CA GLY A 230 -30.79 5.71 6.03
C GLY A 230 -31.02 7.07 5.36
N LEU A 231 -29.96 7.87 5.19
CA LEU A 231 -30.03 9.18 4.52
C LEU A 231 -30.25 9.07 3.00
N SER A 232 -29.75 8.00 2.37
CA SER A 232 -29.92 7.78 0.92
C SER A 232 -31.40 7.69 0.51
N GLY A 233 -32.26 7.14 1.37
CA GLY A 233 -33.70 7.06 1.13
C GLY A 233 -34.37 8.44 1.05
N TRP A 234 -34.02 9.35 1.95
CA TRP A 234 -34.52 10.73 1.94
C TRP A 234 -34.04 11.53 0.73
N PHE A 235 -32.80 11.31 0.31
CA PHE A 235 -32.25 11.95 -0.88
C PHE A 235 -32.95 11.49 -2.16
N VAL A 236 -33.18 10.18 -2.31
CA VAL A 236 -33.94 9.63 -3.45
C VAL A 236 -35.38 10.12 -3.45
N MET A 237 -36.02 10.24 -2.28
CA MET A 237 -37.37 10.77 -2.16
C MET A 237 -37.42 12.26 -2.55
N ALA A 238 -36.49 13.08 -2.07
CA ALA A 238 -36.39 14.50 -2.43
C ALA A 238 -36.13 14.70 -3.94
N TRP A 239 -35.27 13.87 -4.54
CA TRP A 239 -35.04 13.89 -5.99
C TRP A 239 -36.30 13.56 -6.76
N ARG A 240 -36.98 12.45 -6.43
CA ARG A 240 -38.22 12.02 -7.08
C ARG A 240 -39.30 13.10 -6.95
N TRP A 241 -39.39 13.77 -5.80
CA TRP A 241 -40.37 14.81 -5.57
C TRP A 241 -40.08 16.10 -6.37
N ARG A 242 -38.80 16.49 -6.50
CA ARG A 242 -38.40 17.60 -7.39
C ARG A 242 -38.67 17.28 -8.87
N ARG A 243 -38.37 16.06 -9.30
CA ARG A 243 -38.60 15.60 -10.68
C ARG A 243 -40.09 15.50 -11.02
N ALA A 244 -40.91 15.05 -10.08
CA ALA A 244 -42.37 15.03 -10.21
C ALA A 244 -42.97 16.44 -10.32
N ARG A 245 -42.49 17.41 -9.52
CA ARG A 245 -42.92 18.82 -9.62
C ARG A 245 -42.50 19.48 -10.94
N ALA A 246 -41.32 19.16 -11.46
CA ALA A 246 -40.87 19.66 -12.76
C ALA A 246 -41.76 19.15 -13.91
N LEU A 247 -42.12 17.86 -13.89
CA LEU A 247 -43.03 17.25 -14.88
C LEU A 247 -44.46 17.79 -14.80
N ALA A 248 -44.97 18.08 -13.58
CA ALA A 248 -46.29 18.66 -13.39
C ALA A 248 -46.41 20.11 -13.92
N ARG A 249 -45.31 20.88 -13.88
CA ARG A 249 -45.26 22.25 -14.43
C ARG A 249 -45.29 22.25 -15.96
N LEU A 250 -44.62 21.29 -16.60
CA LEU A 250 -44.63 21.14 -18.06
C LEU A 250 -46.02 20.76 -18.60
N ARG A 251 -46.81 19.96 -17.86
CA ARG A 251 -48.19 19.62 -18.26
C ARG A 251 -49.20 20.77 -18.11
N ARG A 252 -48.94 21.75 -17.24
CA ARG A 252 -49.83 22.93 -17.05
C ARG A 252 -49.54 24.10 -17.99
N GLY A 253 -48.39 24.10 -18.68
CA GLY A 253 -48.07 25.10 -19.71
C GLY A 253 -48.46 24.69 -21.13
N ASN A 254 -49.08 23.52 -21.30
CA ASN A 254 -49.46 22.95 -22.59
C ASN A 254 -50.98 22.71 -22.74
N ASN A 255 -51.76 23.26 -21.80
CA ASN A 255 -53.22 23.43 -21.85
C ASN A 255 -53.52 24.93 -21.68
#